data_AF-A0A4Y4DI28-F1
#
_entry.id   AF-A0A4Y4DI28-F1
#
_cell.length_a   1.000
_cell.length_b   1.000
_cell.length_c   1.000
_cell.angle_alpha   90.00
_cell.angle_beta   90.00
_cell.angle_gamma   90.00
#
_symmetry.space_group_name_H-M   'P 1'
#
loop_
_entity.id
_entity.type
_entity.pdbx_description
1 polymer ?
#
loop_
_entity_poly.entity_id
_entity_poly.type
_entity_poly.pdbx_seq_one_letter_code
_entity_poly.pdbx_strand_id
1 'polypeptide(L)'
;MSTPALTEARIFAELATCAGLPVDEVEPGDALADLGIDSIRLMSLVNSWRAAGAAVDFPRLAASESVEALVAAVLGAVSSS
;
A
#
# COMPACT_ATOMS: atom_id res chain seq x y z
N MET A 1 -7.81 -20.01 -7.02
CA MET A 1 -7.42 -18.83 -7.81
C MET A 1 -6.05 -18.42 -7.30
N SER A 2 -5.01 -18.40 -8.14
CA SER A 2 -3.68 -17.96 -7.72
C SER A 2 -3.79 -16.46 -7.40
N THR A 3 -3.62 -16.07 -6.15
CA THR A 3 -3.57 -14.65 -5.79
C THR A 3 -2.35 -14.05 -6.47
N PRO A 4 -2.48 -13.03 -7.33
CA PRO A 4 -1.33 -12.43 -8.00
C PRO A 4 -0.36 -11.89 -6.94
N ALA A 5 0.93 -12.10 -7.17
CA ALA A 5 1.98 -11.64 -6.24
C ALA A 5 1.85 -10.13 -5.99
N LEU A 6 2.10 -9.71 -4.75
CA LEU A 6 2.26 -8.30 -4.41
C LEU A 6 3.55 -7.79 -5.05
N THR A 7 3.40 -6.81 -5.94
CA THR A 7 4.50 -6.13 -6.63
C THR A 7 4.38 -4.64 -6.38
N GLU A 8 5.48 -3.90 -6.53
CA GLU A 8 5.49 -2.44 -6.43
C GLU A 8 4.40 -1.79 -7.28
N ALA A 9 4.36 -2.13 -8.58
CA ALA A 9 3.37 -1.60 -9.51
C ALA A 9 1.92 -1.87 -9.07
N ARG A 10 1.65 -3.05 -8.48
CA ARG A 10 0.33 -3.36 -7.93
C ARG A 10 -0.01 -2.48 -6.73
N ILE A 11 0.94 -2.29 -5.81
CA ILE A 11 0.73 -1.47 -4.61
C ILE A 11 0.45 -0.02 -5.01
N PHE A 12 1.22 0.55 -5.94
CA PHE A 12 0.97 1.87 -6.50
C PHE A 12 -0.42 1.97 -7.14
N ALA A 13 -0.81 1.00 -7.97
CA ALA A 13 -2.13 0.99 -8.59
C ALA A 13 -3.28 0.90 -7.56
N GLU A 14 -3.11 0.12 -6.49
CA GLU A 14 -4.09 0.01 -5.41
C GLU A 14 -4.16 1.30 -4.57
N LEU A 15 -3.04 1.99 -4.33
CA LEU A 15 -3.02 3.32 -3.69
C LEU A 15 -3.73 4.37 -4.55
N ALA A 16 -3.41 4.43 -5.85
CA ALA A 16 -4.05 5.35 -6.79
C ALA A 16 -5.57 5.12 -6.87
N THR A 17 -5.98 3.85 -6.98
CA THR A 17 -7.41 3.46 -6.94
C THR A 17 -8.06 3.87 -5.62
N CYS A 18 -7.35 3.74 -4.51
CA CYS A 18 -7.83 4.13 -3.19
C CYS A 18 -7.99 5.65 -3.04
N ALA A 19 -7.07 6.42 -3.63
CA ALA A 19 -7.10 7.88 -3.69
C ALA A 19 -8.11 8.41 -4.72
N GLY A 20 -8.53 7.59 -5.68
CA GLY A 20 -9.36 8.04 -6.81
C GLY A 20 -8.57 8.83 -7.85
N LEU A 21 -7.26 8.59 -7.93
CA LEU A 21 -6.31 9.24 -8.83
C LEU A 21 -5.82 8.26 -9.90
N PRO A 22 -5.36 8.73 -11.07
CA PRO A 22 -4.58 7.90 -11.97
C PRO A 22 -3.22 7.57 -11.32
N VAL A 23 -2.66 6.40 -11.69
CA VAL A 23 -1.42 5.91 -11.06
C VAL A 23 -0.21 6.81 -11.34
N ASP A 24 -0.22 7.50 -12.48
CA ASP A 24 0.77 8.50 -12.87
C ASP A 24 0.67 9.84 -12.12
N GLU A 25 -0.38 10.04 -11.31
CA GLU A 25 -0.48 11.18 -10.38
C GLU A 25 -0.06 10.82 -8.94
N VAL A 26 0.33 9.57 -8.67
CA VAL A 26 0.85 9.14 -7.36
C VAL A 26 2.37 9.14 -7.41
N GLU A 27 2.98 10.14 -6.77
CA GLU A 27 4.43 10.26 -6.71
C GLU A 27 5.01 9.49 -5.51
N PRO A 28 6.23 8.93 -5.63
CA PRO A 28 6.86 8.18 -4.55
C PRO A 28 7.01 8.98 -3.24
N GLY A 29 7.19 10.30 -3.35
CA GLY A 29 7.37 11.20 -2.21
C GLY A 29 6.08 11.70 -1.56
N ASP A 30 4.91 11.35 -2.11
CA ASP A 30 3.64 11.85 -1.58
C ASP A 30 3.34 11.29 -0.20
N ALA A 31 2.80 12.13 0.68
CA ALA A 31 2.24 11.67 1.92
C ALA A 31 0.87 11.01 1.66
N LEU A 32 0.59 9.90 2.34
CA LEU A 32 -0.69 9.20 2.22
C LEU A 32 -1.89 10.12 2.50
N ALA A 33 -1.75 11.04 3.45
CA ALA A 33 -2.77 12.01 3.80
C ALA A 33 -3.04 13.03 2.67
N ASP A 34 -2.02 13.44 1.92
CA ASP A 34 -2.16 14.38 0.81
C ASP A 34 -2.89 13.73 -0.38
N LEU A 35 -2.74 12.41 -0.54
CA LEU A 35 -3.51 11.59 -1.49
C LEU A 35 -4.94 11.29 -1.01
N GLY A 36 -5.34 11.77 0.17
CA GLY A 36 -6.66 11.49 0.75
C GLY A 36 -6.82 10.06 1.29
N ILE A 37 -5.72 9.33 1.52
CA ILE A 37 -5.73 7.99 2.11
C ILE A 37 -5.77 8.13 3.63
N ASP A 38 -6.98 8.11 4.18
CA ASP A 38 -7.24 8.10 5.61
C ASP A 38 -7.12 6.70 6.25
N SER A 39 -7.29 6.63 7.58
CA SER A 39 -7.16 5.38 8.34
C SER A 39 -8.08 4.24 7.87
N ILE A 40 -9.31 4.54 7.42
CA ILE A 40 -10.28 3.52 6.99
C ILE A 40 -9.84 2.93 5.64
N ARG A 41 -9.41 3.81 4.74
CA ARG A 41 -8.84 3.44 3.44
C ARG A 41 -7.58 2.60 3.60
N LEU A 42 -6.67 3.04 4.47
CA LEU A 42 -5.45 2.30 4.78
C LEU A 42 -5.76 0.93 5.40
N MET A 43 -6.70 0.83 6.34
CA MET A 43 -7.13 -0.45 6.90
C MET A 43 -7.67 -1.43 5.85
N SER A 44 -8.38 -0.91 4.84
CA SER A 44 -8.90 -1.74 3.74
C SER A 44 -7.75 -2.30 2.89
N LEU A 45 -6.75 -1.47 2.59
CA LEU A 45 -5.53 -1.91 1.89
C LEU A 45 -4.74 -2.94 2.70
N VAL A 46 -4.53 -2.71 4.00
CA VAL A 46 -3.86 -3.66 4.92
C VAL A 46 -4.53 -5.03 4.86
N ASN A 47 -5.86 -5.08 4.93
CA ASN A 47 -6.61 -6.34 4.86
C ASN A 47 -6.46 -7.03 3.50
N SER A 48 -6.47 -6.27 2.40
CA SER A 48 -6.22 -6.79 1.05
C SER A 48 -4.82 -7.41 0.92
N TRP A 49 -3.79 -6.72 1.42
CA TRP A 49 -2.41 -7.20 1.33
C TRP A 49 -2.14 -8.42 2.21
N ARG A 50 -2.75 -8.46 3.40
CA ARG A 50 -2.73 -9.68 4.25
C ARG A 50 -3.38 -10.87 3.56
N ALA A 51 -4.53 -10.67 2.90
CA ALA A 51 -5.17 -11.72 2.13
C ALA A 51 -4.32 -12.20 0.93
N ALA A 52 -3.41 -11.34 0.44
CA ALA A 52 -2.41 -11.67 -0.56
C ALA A 52 -1.09 -12.25 0.00
N GLY A 53 -1.01 -12.49 1.31
CA GLY A 53 0.14 -13.15 1.96
C GLY A 53 1.20 -12.21 2.54
N ALA A 54 0.97 -10.90 2.56
CA ALA A 54 1.89 -9.97 3.21
C ALA A 54 1.69 -9.93 4.73
N ALA A 55 2.77 -10.06 5.50
CA ALA A 55 2.77 -9.92 6.95
C ALA A 55 2.83 -8.45 7.40
N VAL A 56 1.81 -7.67 7.02
CA VAL A 56 1.71 -6.22 7.32
C VAL A 56 0.66 -5.93 8.40
N ASP A 57 0.81 -4.81 9.12
CA ASP A 57 -0.15 -4.32 10.11
C ASP A 57 -0.38 -2.82 9.96
N PHE A 58 -1.55 -2.34 10.36
CA PHE A 58 -1.91 -0.92 10.27
C PHE A 58 -0.90 0.01 10.96
N PRO A 59 -0.45 -0.21 12.22
CA PRO A 59 0.46 0.73 12.88
C PRO A 59 1.79 0.88 12.15
N ARG A 60 2.28 -0.20 11.54
CA ARG A 60 3.51 -0.19 10.74
C ARG A 60 3.33 0.65 9.48
N LEU A 61 2.22 0.46 8.76
CA LEU A 61 1.97 1.15 7.50
C LEU A 61 1.58 2.62 7.72
N ALA A 62 0.83 2.92 8.77
CA ALA A 62 0.44 4.27 9.17
C ALA A 62 1.63 5.12 9.63
N ALA A 63 2.75 4.51 10.01
CA ALA A 63 4.00 5.21 10.33
C ALA A 63 4.84 5.57 9.09
N SER A 64 4.41 5.17 7.88
CA SER A 64 5.13 5.49 6.65
C SER A 64 4.95 6.97 6.31
N GLU A 65 6.06 7.68 6.12
CA GLU A 65 6.06 9.12 5.83
C GLU A 65 5.71 9.43 4.37
N SER A 66 5.83 8.44 3.48
CA SER A 66 5.63 8.59 2.03
C SER A 66 5.10 7.31 1.39
N VAL A 67 4.62 7.42 0.14
CA VAL A 67 4.20 6.27 -0.69
C VAL A 67 5.33 5.26 -0.85
N GLU A 68 6.55 5.71 -1.18
CA GLU A 68 7.71 4.81 -1.34
C GLU A 68 8.03 4.04 -0.05
N ALA A 69 7.94 4.70 1.11
CA ALA A 69 8.21 4.07 2.40
C ALA A 69 7.16 3.00 2.71
N LEU A 70 5.90 3.28 2.38
CA LEU A 70 4.82 2.31 2.52
C LEU A 70 5.02 1.11 1.58
N VAL A 71 5.35 1.35 0.31
CA VAL A 71 5.61 0.30 -0.68
C VAL A 71 6.74 -0.61 -0.22
N ALA A 72 7.86 -0.04 0.22
CA ALA A 72 8.98 -0.80 0.76
C ALA A 72 8.58 -1.62 2.00
N ALA A 73 7.76 -1.05 2.89
CA ALA A 73 7.26 -1.75 4.07
C ALA A 73 6.39 -2.96 3.71
N VAL A 74 5.55 -2.85 2.68
CA VAL A 74 4.69 -3.94 2.18
C VAL A 74 5.53 -5.02 1.50
N LEU A 75 6.43 -4.66 0.58
CA LEU A 75 7.26 -5.63 -0.16
C LEU A 75 8.22 -6.40 0.76
N GLY A 76 8.80 -5.74 1.76
CA GLY A 76 9.63 -6.40 2.77
C GLY A 76 8.85 -7.42 3.61
N ALA A 77 7.54 -7.23 3.77
CA ALA A 77 6.67 -8.15 4.50
C ALA A 77 6.23 -9.36 3.67
N VAL A 78 6.39 -9.34 2.34
CA VAL A 78 6.14 -10.51 1.47
C VAL A 78 7.35 -11.46 1.48
N SER A 79 8.56 -10.92 1.64
CA SER A 79 9.82 -11.68 1.59
C SER A 79 10.15 -12.40 2.90
N SER A 80 9.40 -12.13 3.97
CA SER A 80 9.64 -12.68 5.31
C SER A 80 8.77 -13.91 5.64
N SER A 81 8.08 -14.48 4.64
CA SER A 81 7.18 -15.63 4.77
C SER A 81 7.84 -16.94 4.37
#